data_AF-A0A7X8WDI1-F1
#
_entry.id   AF-A0A7X8WDI1-F1
#
_cell.length_a   1.000
_cell.length_b   1.000
_cell.length_c   1.000
_cell.angle_alpha   90.00
_cell.angle_beta   90.00
_cell.angle_gamma   90.00
#
_symmetry.space_group_name_H-M   'P 1'
#
loop_
_entity.id
_entity.type
_entity.pdbx_description
1 polymer ?
#
loop_
_entity_poly.entity_id
_entity_poly.type
_entity_poly.pdbx_seq_one_letter_code
_entity_poly.pdbx_strand_id
1 'polypeptide(L)'
;MKKHILGLDLGITSIGWAHVIEGENPNESEIKQIGSRIIQFDNFDRVDKQGNVSESRDPLQDFASGRGLSPNADRTKKRGARRLLDRYKMRRENLVDLLLKSTIINPDTILVEDGKNTTHETWRLRSKAATERIELDELARVLLAINKKRGYKSSRKAKSSEEGYAIDGMGIAKKLYEENITPGEFVFENMMKGRKAIPDFYRSDLEAEFKKVWDCQREFYPEILTNDFYEELKGKGLRVTSAMFWNRYDFNTASIKNLDDSLKNEQTIKYSKRDQRKLQAYKWRSDAISKKLDKEQMAYVIADINNNINSSSGYLGAISDRSKELYFNNETVGQYLYKQLQKNPHTSLKNQVFYRQDYLDEFETIWTTQAKFHPQLTEKLKEEIRDIVIFYQRQLKSQKSLISFCEFESKEVEIDGKKRTIGSRVAPKSSHLSQEFKIWQILNNVVLRKSRSKKRLSEVDDLESLLKDEKNEFVLDMESKQLLFEELNLKGK
;
A
#
# COMPACT_ATOMS: atom_id res chain seq x y z
N MET A 1 -57.67 -26.55 6.33
CA MET A 1 -57.17 -25.66 5.24
C MET A 1 -55.86 -26.25 4.76
N LYS A 2 -55.72 -26.64 3.48
CA LYS A 2 -54.46 -27.22 2.99
C LYS A 2 -53.34 -26.16 3.07
N LYS A 3 -52.17 -26.53 3.58
CA LYS A 3 -51.04 -25.60 3.71
C LYS A 3 -50.32 -25.46 2.38
N HIS A 4 -50.01 -24.24 1.98
CA HIS A 4 -49.24 -23.96 0.78
C HIS A 4 -47.80 -23.61 1.18
N ILE A 5 -46.85 -24.43 0.73
CA ILE A 5 -45.43 -24.28 1.02
C ILE A 5 -44.72 -23.85 -0.27
N LEU A 6 -43.87 -22.83 -0.19
CA LEU A 6 -42.95 -22.44 -1.26
C LEU A 6 -41.53 -22.85 -0.85
N GLY A 7 -40.99 -23.89 -1.48
CA GLY A 7 -39.58 -24.25 -1.38
C GLY A 7 -38.75 -23.39 -2.33
N LEU A 8 -37.62 -22.85 -1.86
CA LEU A 8 -36.69 -22.06 -2.67
C LEU A 8 -35.28 -22.64 -2.51
N ASP A 9 -34.65 -22.94 -3.64
CA ASP A 9 -33.23 -23.26 -3.74
C ASP A 9 -32.50 -22.06 -4.38
N LEU A 10 -31.86 -21.24 -3.54
CA LEU A 10 -31.22 -19.98 -3.93
C LEU A 10 -29.75 -20.22 -4.28
N GLY A 11 -29.50 -20.56 -5.54
CA GLY A 11 -28.18 -20.58 -6.13
C GLY A 11 -27.71 -19.18 -6.57
N ILE A 12 -26.43 -19.09 -6.91
CA ILE A 12 -25.81 -17.86 -7.38
C ILE A 12 -26.32 -17.48 -8.77
N THR A 13 -26.59 -18.49 -9.61
CA THR A 13 -27.02 -18.36 -11.01
C THR A 13 -28.40 -18.93 -11.28
N SER A 14 -29.07 -19.46 -10.26
CA SER A 14 -30.36 -20.11 -10.40
C SER A 14 -31.19 -19.98 -9.14
N ILE A 15 -32.48 -19.77 -9.31
CA ILE A 15 -33.47 -19.87 -8.23
C ILE A 15 -34.38 -21.04 -8.60
N GLY A 16 -34.15 -22.19 -7.97
CA GLY A 16 -35.09 -23.30 -8.01
C GLY A 16 -36.27 -22.97 -7.09
N TRP A 17 -37.49 -23.28 -7.52
CA TRP A 17 -38.67 -23.07 -6.69
C TRP A 17 -39.70 -24.17 -6.88
N ALA A 18 -40.40 -24.50 -5.79
CA ALA A 18 -41.46 -25.50 -5.77
C ALA A 18 -42.64 -25.02 -4.93
N HIS A 19 -43.83 -25.05 -5.49
CA HIS A 19 -45.09 -24.84 -4.79
C HIS A 19 -45.69 -26.19 -4.42
N VAL A 20 -45.71 -26.49 -3.13
CA VAL A 20 -46.24 -27.74 -2.57
C VAL A 20 -47.51 -27.43 -1.79
N ILE A 21 -48.54 -28.25 -1.99
CA ILE A 21 -49.73 -28.26 -1.15
C ILE A 21 -49.59 -29.44 -0.21
N GLU A 22 -49.37 -29.16 1.07
CA GLU A 22 -49.21 -30.18 2.11
C GLU A 22 -50.59 -30.64 2.60
N GLY A 23 -50.84 -31.95 2.49
CA GLY A 23 -52.00 -32.65 3.04
C GLY A 23 -51.78 -33.08 4.50
N GLU A 24 -52.74 -33.77 5.11
CA GLU A 24 -52.59 -34.21 6.51
C GLU A 24 -51.59 -35.38 6.63
N ASN A 25 -51.46 -36.16 5.55
CA ASN A 25 -50.48 -37.24 5.40
C ASN A 25 -49.59 -37.00 4.16
N PRO A 26 -48.37 -37.56 4.09
CA PRO A 26 -47.50 -37.43 2.91
C PRO A 26 -48.16 -37.86 1.59
N ASN A 27 -49.06 -38.84 1.64
CA ASN A 27 -49.80 -39.34 0.47
C ASN A 27 -50.87 -38.36 -0.04
N GLU A 28 -51.25 -37.38 0.76
CA GLU A 28 -52.25 -36.33 0.43
C GLU A 28 -51.59 -35.01 0.02
N SER A 29 -50.25 -34.96 0.04
CA SER A 29 -49.45 -33.82 -0.39
C SER A 29 -49.22 -33.87 -1.90
N GLU A 30 -49.29 -32.72 -2.56
CA GLU A 30 -49.07 -32.60 -4.01
C GLU A 30 -48.08 -31.47 -4.34
N ILE A 31 -47.25 -31.70 -5.34
CA ILE A 31 -46.42 -30.64 -5.92
C ILE A 31 -47.25 -29.96 -7.00
N LYS A 32 -47.73 -28.76 -6.71
CA LYS A 32 -48.58 -28.00 -7.62
C LYS A 32 -47.79 -27.40 -8.78
N GLN A 33 -46.57 -26.94 -8.51
CA GLN A 33 -45.72 -26.34 -9.53
C GLN A 33 -44.26 -26.40 -9.14
N ILE A 34 -43.38 -26.51 -10.14
CA ILE A 34 -41.93 -26.36 -9.98
C ILE A 34 -41.38 -25.50 -11.09
N GLY A 35 -40.25 -24.85 -10.84
CA GLY A 35 -39.53 -24.11 -11.85
C GLY A 35 -38.10 -23.82 -11.45
N SER A 36 -37.31 -23.37 -12.42
CA SER A 36 -35.97 -22.86 -12.19
C SER A 36 -35.80 -21.56 -12.97
N ARG A 37 -35.44 -20.49 -12.27
CA ARG A 37 -35.10 -19.20 -12.87
C ARG A 37 -33.59 -19.10 -12.99
N ILE A 38 -33.06 -19.14 -14.20
CA ILE A 38 -31.63 -18.92 -14.46
C ILE A 38 -31.34 -17.42 -14.52
N ILE A 39 -30.26 -17.00 -13.86
CA ILE A 39 -29.71 -15.64 -13.84
C ILE A 39 -28.41 -15.66 -14.64
N GLN A 40 -28.40 -14.96 -15.77
CA GLN A 40 -27.24 -14.86 -16.65
C GLN A 40 -26.29 -13.75 -16.19
N PHE A 41 -24.98 -13.98 -16.37
CA PHE A 41 -23.90 -13.07 -15.99
C PHE A 41 -23.14 -12.51 -17.18
N ASP A 42 -23.71 -12.59 -18.38
CA ASP A 42 -23.05 -12.36 -19.66
C ASP A 42 -22.44 -10.96 -19.81
N ASN A 43 -22.81 -10.00 -18.96
CA ASN A 43 -22.32 -8.61 -18.94
C ASN A 43 -21.51 -8.25 -17.68
N PHE A 44 -20.96 -9.22 -16.96
CA PHE A 44 -20.23 -8.97 -15.72
C PHE A 44 -18.74 -8.78 -15.98
N ASP A 45 -18.16 -7.78 -15.32
CA ASP A 45 -16.72 -7.60 -15.29
C ASP A 45 -16.14 -8.40 -14.12
N ARG A 46 -14.97 -9.02 -14.33
CA ARG A 46 -14.16 -9.56 -13.24
C ARG A 46 -13.29 -8.48 -12.62
N VAL A 47 -13.24 -8.49 -11.29
CA VAL A 47 -12.42 -7.64 -10.45
C VAL A 47 -11.44 -8.54 -9.70
N ASP A 48 -10.15 -8.37 -9.98
CA ASP A 48 -9.10 -9.11 -9.28
C ASP A 48 -8.89 -8.60 -7.84
N LYS A 49 -8.03 -9.28 -7.08
CA LYS A 49 -7.70 -8.90 -5.69
C LYS A 49 -7.02 -7.53 -5.61
N GLN A 50 -6.43 -7.05 -6.69
CA GLN A 50 -5.78 -5.75 -6.82
C GLN A 50 -6.74 -4.65 -7.28
N GLY A 51 -8.00 -4.99 -7.60
CA GLY A 51 -9.03 -4.07 -8.06
C GLY A 51 -9.01 -3.78 -9.56
N ASN A 52 -8.24 -4.53 -10.36
CA ASN A 52 -8.24 -4.38 -11.80
C ASN A 52 -9.53 -4.96 -12.40
N VAL A 53 -10.13 -4.19 -13.29
CA VAL A 53 -11.38 -4.54 -13.96
C VAL A 53 -11.08 -4.98 -15.38
N SER A 54 -11.59 -6.16 -15.74
CA SER A 54 -11.57 -6.72 -17.09
C SER A 54 -12.88 -7.46 -17.37
N GLU A 55 -13.21 -7.62 -18.64
CA GLU A 55 -14.36 -8.39 -19.08
C GLU A 55 -14.23 -9.86 -18.61
N SER A 56 -15.32 -10.43 -18.10
CA SER A 56 -15.38 -11.86 -17.80
C SER A 56 -15.91 -12.61 -19.03
N ARG A 57 -15.11 -13.55 -19.53
CA ARG A 57 -15.51 -14.45 -20.62
C ARG A 57 -16.25 -15.69 -20.13
N ASP A 58 -15.97 -16.08 -18.89
CA ASP A 58 -16.65 -17.17 -18.18
C ASP A 58 -16.88 -16.73 -16.72
N PRO A 59 -18.03 -16.09 -16.44
CA PRO A 59 -18.36 -15.62 -15.11
C PRO A 59 -18.43 -16.74 -14.05
N LEU A 60 -18.86 -17.95 -14.44
CA LEU A 60 -18.99 -19.07 -13.51
C LEU A 60 -17.61 -19.50 -12.99
N GLN A 61 -16.65 -19.65 -13.89
CA GLN A 61 -15.29 -20.01 -13.54
C GLN A 61 -14.60 -18.88 -12.74
N ASP A 62 -14.78 -17.62 -13.17
CA ASP A 62 -14.20 -16.47 -12.46
C ASP A 62 -14.74 -16.39 -11.02
N PHE A 63 -16.05 -16.59 -10.82
CA PHE A 63 -16.65 -16.64 -9.48
C PHE A 63 -16.10 -17.80 -8.64
N ALA A 64 -16.07 -19.03 -9.19
CA ALA A 64 -15.57 -20.21 -8.50
C ALA A 64 -14.10 -20.09 -8.07
N SER A 65 -13.30 -19.35 -8.84
CA SER A 65 -11.91 -19.03 -8.50
C SER A 65 -11.74 -17.96 -7.40
N GLY A 66 -12.86 -17.44 -6.87
CA GLY A 66 -12.89 -16.43 -5.81
C GLY A 66 -12.61 -15.00 -6.32
N ARG A 67 -12.82 -14.72 -7.60
CA ARG A 67 -12.73 -13.35 -8.15
C ARG A 67 -14.05 -12.63 -7.95
N GLY A 68 -13.98 -11.32 -7.71
CA GLY A 68 -15.18 -10.50 -7.63
C GLY A 68 -15.79 -10.32 -9.02
N LEU A 69 -17.11 -10.42 -9.13
CA LEU A 69 -17.82 -10.07 -10.36
C LEU A 69 -18.68 -8.83 -10.11
N SER A 70 -18.71 -7.91 -11.08
CA SER A 70 -19.53 -6.71 -10.99
C SER A 70 -20.03 -6.27 -12.35
N PRO A 71 -21.34 -6.01 -12.51
CA PRO A 71 -21.89 -5.46 -13.75
C PRO A 71 -21.62 -3.95 -13.90
N ASN A 72 -21.05 -3.30 -12.88
CA ASN A 72 -20.91 -1.86 -12.80
C ASN A 72 -19.45 -1.38 -12.71
N ALA A 73 -18.49 -2.30 -12.66
CA ALA A 73 -17.09 -1.97 -12.41
C ALA A 73 -16.48 -1.21 -13.58
N ASP A 74 -16.66 -1.68 -14.83
CA ASP A 74 -16.13 -1.00 -16.01
C ASP A 74 -16.82 0.35 -16.24
N ARG A 75 -18.14 0.42 -16.05
CA ARG A 75 -18.88 1.70 -16.06
C ARG A 75 -18.29 2.71 -15.08
N THR A 76 -17.93 2.26 -13.88
CA THR A 76 -17.33 3.11 -12.84
C THR A 76 -15.90 3.53 -13.21
N LYS A 77 -15.08 2.61 -13.74
CA LYS A 77 -13.73 2.87 -14.25
C LYS A 77 -13.74 3.91 -15.37
N LYS A 78 -14.57 3.72 -16.40
CA LYS A 78 -14.75 4.66 -17.51
C LYS A 78 -15.25 6.03 -17.05
N ARG A 79 -16.19 6.08 -16.09
CA ARG A 79 -16.64 7.34 -15.47
C ARG A 79 -15.51 8.05 -14.72
N GLY A 80 -14.64 7.31 -14.03
CA GLY A 80 -13.45 7.84 -13.38
C GLY A 80 -12.49 8.50 -14.38
N ALA A 81 -12.17 7.80 -15.47
CA ALA A 81 -11.31 8.31 -16.54
C ALA A 81 -11.86 9.60 -17.18
N ARG A 82 -13.16 9.65 -17.49
CA ARG A 82 -13.81 10.87 -18.03
C ARG A 82 -13.69 12.06 -17.09
N ARG A 83 -13.94 11.86 -15.79
CA ARG A 83 -13.77 12.92 -14.77
C ARG A 83 -12.32 13.38 -14.66
N LEU A 84 -11.35 12.48 -14.83
CA LEU A 84 -9.93 12.85 -14.80
C LEU A 84 -9.56 13.73 -16.00
N LEU A 85 -10.02 13.36 -17.20
CA LEU A 85 -9.80 14.13 -18.42
C LEU A 85 -10.43 15.53 -18.33
N ASP A 86 -11.69 15.60 -17.91
CA ASP A 86 -12.44 16.83 -17.70
C ASP A 86 -11.70 17.79 -16.73
N ARG A 87 -11.26 17.28 -15.58
CA ARG A 87 -10.45 18.06 -14.61
C ARG A 87 -9.08 18.47 -15.13
N TYR A 88 -8.48 17.69 -16.03
CA TYR A 88 -7.24 18.09 -16.69
C TYR A 88 -7.48 19.26 -17.64
N LYS A 89 -8.54 19.20 -18.45
CA LYS A 89 -8.92 20.29 -19.38
C LYS A 89 -9.20 21.59 -18.63
N MET A 90 -10.10 21.56 -17.64
CA MET A 90 -10.41 22.72 -16.80
C MET A 90 -9.16 23.33 -16.15
N ARG A 91 -8.26 22.48 -15.62
CA ARG A 91 -7.02 22.97 -15.00
C ARG A 91 -6.07 23.62 -16.02
N ARG A 92 -6.01 23.09 -17.23
CA ARG A 92 -5.17 23.64 -18.30
C ARG A 92 -5.72 24.97 -18.80
N GLU A 93 -7.04 25.05 -18.99
CA GLU A 93 -7.75 26.29 -19.34
C GLU A 93 -7.52 27.38 -18.30
N ASN A 94 -7.79 27.09 -17.02
CA ASN A 94 -7.52 28.03 -15.93
C ASN A 94 -6.06 28.50 -15.87
N LEU A 95 -5.09 27.64 -16.21
CA LEU A 95 -3.69 28.04 -16.26
C LEU A 95 -3.44 29.03 -17.40
N VAL A 96 -3.94 28.74 -18.60
CA VAL A 96 -3.79 29.62 -19.77
C VAL A 96 -4.44 30.98 -19.51
N ASP A 97 -5.67 30.99 -18.96
CA ASP A 97 -6.37 32.22 -18.60
C ASP A 97 -5.59 33.07 -17.60
N LEU A 98 -4.97 32.44 -16.60
CA LEU A 98 -4.18 33.12 -15.61
C LEU A 98 -2.90 33.72 -16.20
N LEU A 99 -2.22 32.98 -17.08
CA LEU A 99 -1.02 33.44 -17.79
C LEU A 99 -1.31 34.63 -18.72
N LEU A 100 -2.48 34.65 -19.37
CA LEU A 100 -2.95 35.78 -20.18
C LEU A 100 -3.23 37.01 -19.30
N LYS A 101 -3.95 36.83 -18.20
CA LYS A 101 -4.28 37.92 -17.25
C LYS A 101 -3.04 38.53 -16.61
N SER A 102 -2.02 37.72 -16.33
CA SER A 102 -0.75 38.19 -15.78
C SER A 102 0.24 38.68 -16.85
N THR A 103 -0.19 38.81 -18.12
CA THR A 103 0.65 39.28 -19.24
C THR A 103 1.94 38.47 -19.44
N ILE A 104 1.96 37.21 -19.02
CA ILE A 104 3.09 36.29 -19.27
C ILE A 104 3.04 35.80 -20.73
N ILE A 105 1.83 35.65 -21.27
CA ILE A 105 1.60 35.29 -22.67
C ILE A 105 0.56 36.21 -23.28
N ASN A 106 0.53 36.23 -24.62
CA ASN A 106 -0.48 36.88 -25.44
C ASN A 106 -1.34 35.82 -26.16
N PRO A 107 -2.51 36.18 -26.73
CA PRO A 107 -3.35 35.24 -27.47
C PRO A 107 -2.64 34.52 -28.63
N ASP A 108 -1.65 35.17 -29.24
CA ASP A 108 -0.88 34.64 -30.38
C ASP A 108 0.36 33.84 -29.95
N THR A 109 0.63 33.71 -28.65
CA THR A 109 1.80 32.99 -28.16
C THR A 109 1.69 31.49 -28.45
N ILE A 110 2.71 30.93 -29.11
CA ILE A 110 2.77 29.50 -29.41
C ILE A 110 3.17 28.72 -28.14
N LEU A 111 2.22 27.95 -27.60
CA LEU A 111 2.37 27.18 -26.34
C LEU A 111 2.83 25.73 -26.55
N VAL A 112 3.32 25.40 -27.74
CA VAL A 112 3.81 24.08 -28.12
C VAL A 112 5.20 24.19 -28.75
N GLU A 113 5.87 23.06 -28.89
CA GLU A 113 7.08 22.96 -29.71
C GLU A 113 6.69 23.18 -31.17
N ASP A 114 7.28 24.19 -31.82
CA ASP A 114 7.02 24.53 -33.21
C ASP A 114 8.32 24.89 -33.93
N GLY A 115 8.43 24.50 -35.21
CA GLY A 115 9.62 24.73 -36.04
C GLY A 115 10.59 23.55 -36.14
N LYS A 116 11.74 23.81 -36.79
CA LYS A 116 12.79 22.81 -37.03
C LYS A 116 13.67 22.64 -35.78
N ASN A 117 14.12 21.41 -35.52
CA ASN A 117 15.01 21.05 -34.40
C ASN A 117 14.44 21.31 -32.99
N THR A 118 13.12 21.28 -32.83
CA THR A 118 12.43 21.51 -31.55
C THR A 118 12.18 20.23 -30.76
N THR A 119 12.68 19.08 -31.24
CA THR A 119 12.54 17.81 -30.55
C THR A 119 13.12 17.90 -29.14
N HIS A 120 12.30 17.64 -28.13
CA HIS A 120 12.64 17.71 -26.70
C HIS A 120 12.92 19.12 -26.15
N GLU A 121 12.57 20.16 -26.89
CA GLU A 121 12.74 21.56 -26.51
C GLU A 121 12.12 21.85 -25.13
N THR A 122 10.91 21.36 -24.87
CA THR A 122 10.23 21.58 -23.58
C THR A 122 11.02 20.98 -22.41
N TRP A 123 11.70 19.85 -22.62
CA TRP A 123 12.55 19.23 -21.59
C TRP A 123 13.82 20.03 -21.36
N ARG A 124 14.44 20.53 -22.44
CA ARG A 124 15.58 21.45 -22.35
C ARG A 124 15.20 22.71 -21.58
N LEU A 125 14.07 23.33 -21.92
CA LEU A 125 13.57 24.54 -21.27
C LEU A 125 13.28 24.30 -19.78
N ARG A 126 12.67 23.16 -19.41
CA ARG A 126 12.49 22.79 -18.00
C ARG A 126 13.82 22.70 -17.24
N SER A 127 14.82 22.06 -17.86
CA SER A 127 16.16 21.95 -17.27
C SER A 127 16.82 23.33 -17.13
N LYS A 128 16.74 24.16 -18.18
CA LYS A 128 17.36 25.49 -18.23
C LYS A 128 16.69 26.45 -17.25
N ALA A 129 15.36 26.43 -17.13
CA ALA A 129 14.59 27.31 -16.27
C ALA A 129 14.93 27.18 -14.78
N ALA A 130 15.48 26.03 -14.36
CA ALA A 130 15.92 25.82 -12.99
C ALA A 130 17.23 26.58 -12.67
N THR A 131 18.08 26.83 -13.66
CA THR A 131 19.44 27.37 -13.47
C THR A 131 19.67 28.74 -14.12
N GLU A 132 19.04 29.00 -15.26
CA GLU A 132 19.28 30.16 -16.10
C GLU A 132 17.97 30.85 -16.48
N ARG A 133 18.06 32.12 -16.90
CA ARG A 133 16.91 32.85 -17.46
C ARG A 133 16.38 32.16 -18.73
N ILE A 134 15.06 32.06 -18.81
CA ILE A 134 14.32 31.75 -20.04
C ILE A 134 13.30 32.86 -20.32
N GLU A 135 12.77 32.91 -21.54
CA GLU A 135 11.75 33.91 -21.90
C GLU A 135 10.37 33.55 -21.33
N LEU A 136 9.46 34.54 -21.24
CA LEU A 136 8.15 34.37 -20.58
C LEU A 136 7.23 33.36 -21.31
N ASP A 137 7.30 33.34 -22.63
CA ASP A 137 6.58 32.37 -23.48
C ASP A 137 7.13 30.94 -23.31
N GLU A 138 8.45 30.80 -23.19
CA GLU A 138 9.11 29.54 -22.85
C GLU A 138 8.71 29.06 -21.44
N LEU A 139 8.63 29.98 -20.48
CA LEU A 139 8.20 29.67 -19.10
C LEU A 139 6.75 29.17 -19.09
N ALA A 140 5.87 29.76 -19.90
CA ALA A 140 4.50 29.27 -20.07
C ALA A 140 4.47 27.81 -20.56
N ARG A 141 5.33 27.42 -21.53
CA ARG A 141 5.45 26.02 -21.99
C ARG A 141 5.91 25.10 -20.87
N VAL A 142 6.88 25.53 -20.06
CA VAL A 142 7.38 24.81 -18.88
C VAL A 142 6.25 24.56 -17.86
N LEU A 143 5.50 25.61 -17.49
CA LEU A 143 4.38 25.50 -16.56
C LEU A 143 3.27 24.58 -17.09
N LEU A 144 2.98 24.64 -18.40
CA LEU A 144 2.02 23.74 -19.05
C LEU A 144 2.49 22.28 -19.07
N ALA A 145 3.80 22.04 -19.15
CA ALA A 145 4.38 20.71 -19.06
C ALA A 145 4.22 20.11 -17.64
N ILE A 146 4.52 20.89 -16.60
CA ILE A 146 4.30 20.50 -15.20
C ILE A 146 2.80 20.31 -14.92
N ASN A 147 1.92 21.17 -15.45
CA ASN A 147 0.47 21.02 -15.35
C ASN A 147 -0.04 19.68 -15.92
N LYS A 148 0.53 19.26 -17.06
CA LYS A 148 0.24 17.97 -17.71
C LYS A 148 0.76 16.79 -16.90
N LYS A 149 1.94 16.91 -16.29
CA LYS A 149 2.61 15.87 -15.51
C LYS A 149 2.97 16.41 -14.12
N ARG A 150 2.05 16.31 -13.16
CA ARG A 150 2.17 16.91 -11.81
C ARG A 150 2.46 15.92 -10.68
N GLY A 151 3.07 14.77 -11.02
CA GLY A 151 3.42 13.71 -10.08
C GLY A 151 2.26 12.98 -9.39
N TYR A 152 2.62 11.89 -8.71
CA TYR A 152 1.74 11.07 -7.87
C TYR A 152 1.70 11.62 -6.44
N LYS A 153 0.50 11.82 -5.89
CA LYS A 153 0.30 12.18 -4.47
C LYS A 153 -0.31 11.00 -3.75
N SER A 154 0.41 10.46 -2.77
CA SER A 154 -0.14 9.41 -1.91
C SER A 154 -1.36 9.93 -1.17
N SER A 155 -2.44 9.16 -1.19
CA SER A 155 -3.65 9.42 -0.40
C SER A 155 -3.68 8.62 0.91
N ARG A 156 -2.61 7.86 1.21
CA ARG A 156 -2.46 7.17 2.49
C ARG A 156 -2.23 8.23 3.56
N LYS A 157 -3.00 8.20 4.64
CA LYS A 157 -2.67 8.99 5.84
C LYS A 157 -1.30 8.52 6.31
N ALA A 158 -0.35 9.45 6.50
CA ALA A 158 0.86 9.13 7.25
C ALA A 158 0.42 8.56 8.60
N LYS A 159 1.03 7.45 9.04
CA LYS A 159 0.80 6.95 10.40
C LYS A 159 1.19 8.10 11.34
N SER A 160 0.26 8.54 12.19
CA SER A 160 0.53 9.59 13.15
C SER A 160 1.67 9.18 14.07
N SER A 161 2.53 10.15 14.36
CA SER A 161 3.70 10.09 15.20
C SER A 161 3.34 9.99 16.69
N GLU A 162 2.54 9.00 17.08
CA GLU A 162 2.21 8.75 18.50
C GLU A 162 2.83 7.47 19.07
N GLU A 163 3.45 6.60 18.25
CA GLU A 163 4.17 5.40 18.74
C GLU A 163 5.49 5.15 17.98
N GLY A 164 6.41 6.11 18.10
CA GLY A 164 7.77 6.00 17.57
C GLY A 164 7.87 6.53 16.15
N TYR A 165 8.77 7.51 15.97
CA TYR A 165 9.21 8.13 14.73
C TYR A 165 8.49 7.61 13.47
N ALA A 166 7.74 8.48 12.80
CA ALA A 166 7.66 8.37 11.35
C ALA A 166 9.10 8.49 10.86
N ILE A 167 9.80 7.36 10.75
CA ILE A 167 11.21 7.35 10.39
C ILE A 167 11.22 7.85 8.95
N ASP A 168 11.64 9.10 8.78
CA ASP A 168 11.79 9.72 7.49
C ASP A 168 12.78 8.86 6.70
N GLY A 169 12.27 8.10 5.72
CA GLY A 169 13.11 7.25 4.88
C GLY A 169 14.25 8.05 4.27
N MET A 170 14.00 9.31 3.90
CA MET A 170 15.03 10.22 3.39
C MET A 170 16.08 10.55 4.45
N GLY A 171 15.68 10.85 5.69
CA GLY A 171 16.59 11.04 6.82
C GLY A 171 17.50 9.82 7.09
N ILE A 172 16.98 8.59 6.96
CA ILE A 172 17.82 7.38 7.04
C ILE A 172 18.79 7.35 5.87
N ALA A 173 18.32 7.54 4.63
CA ALA A 173 19.18 7.50 3.45
C ALA A 173 20.31 8.53 3.54
N LYS A 174 20.01 9.74 4.03
CA LYS A 174 21.00 10.79 4.30
C LYS A 174 22.06 10.29 5.28
N LYS A 175 21.64 9.70 6.40
CA LYS A 175 22.54 9.12 7.39
C LYS A 175 23.41 7.99 6.83
N LEU A 176 22.83 7.05 6.08
CA LEU A 176 23.57 5.95 5.44
C LEU A 176 24.65 6.50 4.50
N TYR A 177 24.34 7.55 3.74
CA TYR A 177 25.26 8.19 2.82
C TYR A 177 26.38 8.95 3.54
N GLU A 178 26.04 9.79 4.52
CA GLU A 178 26.99 10.63 5.28
C GLU A 178 27.96 9.79 6.13
N GLU A 179 27.46 8.73 6.77
CA GLU A 179 28.28 7.83 7.60
C GLU A 179 28.91 6.67 6.80
N ASN A 180 28.58 6.55 5.49
CA ASN A 180 28.99 5.45 4.60
C ASN A 180 28.73 4.03 5.16
N ILE A 181 27.66 3.89 5.93
CA ILE A 181 27.22 2.62 6.52
C ILE A 181 26.17 1.95 5.63
N THR A 182 26.14 0.62 5.64
CA THR A 182 25.11 -0.15 4.93
C THR A 182 23.82 -0.27 5.75
N PRO A 183 22.66 -0.56 5.12
CA PRO A 183 21.44 -0.90 5.83
C PRO A 183 21.62 -1.99 6.90
N GLY A 184 22.39 -3.05 6.60
CA GLY A 184 22.68 -4.13 7.53
C GLY A 184 23.44 -3.67 8.78
N GLU A 185 24.50 -2.88 8.60
CA GLU A 185 25.27 -2.29 9.70
C GLU A 185 24.41 -1.34 10.54
N PHE A 186 23.64 -0.47 9.89
CA PHE A 186 22.76 0.49 10.56
C PHE A 186 21.71 -0.21 11.44
N VAL A 187 21.08 -1.29 10.95
CA VAL A 187 20.12 -2.05 11.74
C VAL A 187 20.82 -2.77 12.89
N PHE A 188 21.97 -3.39 12.63
CA PHE A 188 22.75 -4.08 13.65
C PHE A 188 23.10 -3.14 14.82
N GLU A 189 23.62 -1.95 14.53
CA GLU A 189 23.92 -0.94 15.55
C GLU A 189 22.69 -0.49 16.34
N ASN A 190 21.57 -0.24 15.66
CA ASN A 190 20.35 0.21 16.32
C ASN A 190 19.77 -0.86 17.24
N MET A 191 19.81 -2.14 16.82
CA MET A 191 19.38 -3.25 17.66
C MET A 191 20.31 -3.46 18.85
N MET A 192 21.63 -3.25 18.69
CA MET A 192 22.57 -3.26 19.80
C MET A 192 22.29 -2.14 20.82
N LYS A 193 21.80 -0.98 20.36
CA LYS A 193 21.33 0.17 21.15
C LYS A 193 19.87 0.03 21.62
N GLY A 194 19.27 -1.17 21.53
CA GLY A 194 17.96 -1.45 22.11
C GLY A 194 16.77 -1.10 21.22
N ARG A 195 17.00 -0.49 20.05
CA ARG A 195 15.95 -0.10 19.11
C ARG A 195 15.57 -1.28 18.21
N LYS A 196 14.40 -1.88 18.49
CA LYS A 196 13.91 -3.08 17.79
C LYS A 196 13.27 -2.81 16.42
N ALA A 197 12.92 -1.56 16.14
CA ALA A 197 12.23 -1.19 14.91
C ALA A 197 13.21 -1.20 13.74
N ILE A 198 12.92 -2.03 12.73
CA ILE A 198 13.67 -2.06 11.47
C ILE A 198 12.94 -1.13 10.50
N PRO A 199 13.59 -0.08 10.00
CA PRO A 199 12.98 0.80 9.01
C PRO A 199 12.94 0.15 7.62
N ASP A 200 12.10 0.73 6.75
CA ASP A 200 12.10 0.39 5.33
C ASP A 200 13.27 1.10 4.64
N PHE A 201 14.06 0.37 3.84
CA PHE A 201 15.18 0.90 3.08
C PHE A 201 14.83 1.06 1.60
N TYR A 202 15.48 2.02 0.94
CA TYR A 202 15.42 2.18 -0.50
C TYR A 202 16.05 0.98 -1.21
N ARG A 203 15.54 0.64 -2.40
CA ARG A 203 16.05 -0.50 -3.16
C ARG A 203 17.50 -0.26 -3.58
N SER A 204 17.83 0.97 -3.97
CA SER A 204 19.18 1.39 -4.31
C SER A 204 20.20 1.14 -3.18
N ASP A 205 19.82 1.38 -1.91
CA ASP A 205 20.70 1.13 -0.75
C ASP A 205 20.93 -0.37 -0.54
N LEU A 206 19.87 -1.17 -0.66
CA LEU A 206 19.94 -2.62 -0.53
C LEU A 206 20.74 -3.26 -1.67
N GLU A 207 20.61 -2.75 -2.90
CA GLU A 207 21.43 -3.19 -4.04
C GLU A 207 22.90 -2.82 -3.87
N ALA A 208 23.19 -1.62 -3.34
CA ALA A 208 24.56 -1.20 -3.03
C ALA A 208 25.19 -2.08 -1.93
N GLU A 209 24.42 -2.40 -0.89
CA GLU A 209 24.83 -3.35 0.15
C GLU A 209 25.05 -4.76 -0.40
N PHE A 210 24.11 -5.28 -1.20
CA PHE A 210 24.25 -6.58 -1.84
C PHE A 210 25.54 -6.67 -2.64
N LYS A 211 25.85 -5.62 -3.42
CA LYS A 211 27.08 -5.54 -4.18
C LYS A 211 28.32 -5.51 -3.27
N LYS A 212 28.34 -4.69 -2.22
CA LYS A 212 29.46 -4.65 -1.25
C LYS A 212 29.71 -6.02 -0.61
N VAL A 213 28.64 -6.69 -0.15
CA VAL A 213 28.72 -8.04 0.43
C VAL A 213 29.21 -9.05 -0.61
N TRP A 214 28.68 -8.99 -1.83
CA TRP A 214 29.08 -9.90 -2.91
C TRP A 214 30.55 -9.74 -3.26
N ASP A 215 31.01 -8.50 -3.48
CA ASP A 215 32.38 -8.21 -3.86
C ASP A 215 33.37 -8.68 -2.77
N CYS A 216 33.08 -8.43 -1.49
CA CYS A 216 33.92 -8.89 -0.37
C CYS A 216 33.92 -10.42 -0.24
N GLN A 217 32.76 -11.07 -0.24
CA GLN A 217 32.71 -12.54 -0.09
C GLN A 217 33.26 -13.28 -1.30
N ARG A 218 33.21 -12.69 -2.50
CA ARG A 218 33.77 -13.27 -3.73
C ARG A 218 35.28 -13.45 -3.64
N GLU A 219 35.99 -12.58 -2.94
CA GLU A 219 37.45 -12.73 -2.72
C GLU A 219 37.77 -14.04 -1.98
N PHE A 220 36.88 -14.48 -1.07
CA PHE A 220 37.06 -15.72 -0.31
C PHE A 220 36.44 -16.94 -0.99
N TYR A 221 35.43 -16.76 -1.84
CA TYR A 221 34.65 -17.83 -2.49
C TYR A 221 34.45 -17.59 -4.01
N PRO A 222 35.52 -17.45 -4.80
CA PRO A 222 35.40 -17.13 -6.23
C PRO A 222 34.73 -18.23 -7.05
N GLU A 223 34.80 -19.50 -6.61
CA GLU A 223 34.15 -20.64 -7.28
C GLU A 223 32.62 -20.65 -7.12
N ILE A 224 32.11 -20.02 -6.05
CA ILE A 224 30.67 -19.96 -5.76
C ILE A 224 30.07 -18.64 -6.27
N LEU A 225 30.76 -17.52 -6.08
CA LEU A 225 30.25 -16.19 -6.38
C LEU A 225 30.69 -15.70 -7.77
N THR A 226 30.21 -16.38 -8.79
CA THR A 226 30.48 -16.06 -10.20
C THR A 226 29.60 -14.93 -10.73
N ASN A 227 30.04 -14.21 -11.77
CA ASN A 227 29.26 -13.11 -12.36
C ASN A 227 27.93 -13.60 -12.96
N ASP A 228 27.92 -14.78 -13.57
CA ASP A 228 26.68 -15.38 -14.11
C ASP A 228 25.68 -15.65 -12.99
N PHE A 229 26.17 -16.14 -11.85
CA PHE A 229 25.32 -16.40 -10.70
C PHE A 229 24.80 -15.10 -10.05
N TYR A 230 25.59 -14.02 -10.06
CA TYR A 230 25.13 -12.71 -9.60
C TYR A 230 23.89 -12.22 -10.36
N GLU A 231 23.93 -12.28 -11.69
CA GLU A 231 22.81 -11.85 -12.54
C GLU A 231 21.59 -12.75 -12.40
N GLU A 232 21.77 -14.06 -12.23
CA GLU A 232 20.67 -15.00 -11.99
C GLU A 232 19.96 -14.77 -10.65
N LEU A 233 20.71 -14.44 -9.59
CA LEU A 233 20.15 -14.20 -8.27
C LEU A 233 19.42 -12.87 -8.19
N LYS A 234 19.77 -11.87 -9.00
CA LYS A 234 19.27 -10.50 -8.88
C LYS A 234 17.74 -10.43 -8.81
N GLY A 235 17.23 -9.91 -7.69
CA GLY A 235 15.80 -9.66 -7.49
C GLY A 235 14.95 -10.90 -7.21
N LYS A 236 15.56 -12.03 -6.84
CA LYS A 236 14.85 -13.25 -6.43
C LYS A 236 14.47 -13.22 -4.94
N GLY A 237 13.35 -13.83 -4.59
CA GLY A 237 12.91 -13.95 -3.19
C GLY A 237 13.65 -15.03 -2.42
N LEU A 238 13.59 -14.97 -1.07
CA LEU A 238 14.37 -15.82 -0.15
C LEU A 238 14.46 -17.29 -0.56
N ARG A 239 13.29 -17.95 -0.73
CA ARG A 239 13.22 -19.40 -1.00
C ARG A 239 13.85 -19.79 -2.33
N VAL A 240 13.70 -18.94 -3.34
CA VAL A 240 14.26 -19.18 -4.67
C VAL A 240 15.77 -19.04 -4.61
N THR A 241 16.25 -17.98 -3.97
CA THR A 241 17.69 -17.74 -3.76
C THR A 241 18.33 -18.90 -2.99
N SER A 242 17.72 -19.36 -1.89
CA SER A 242 18.20 -20.52 -1.13
C SER A 242 18.23 -21.81 -1.96
N ALA A 243 17.18 -22.08 -2.76
CA ALA A 243 17.15 -23.26 -3.63
C ALA A 243 18.20 -23.22 -4.74
N MET A 244 18.56 -22.03 -5.23
CA MET A 244 19.62 -21.88 -6.23
C MET A 244 21.00 -22.24 -5.69
N PHE A 245 21.29 -21.90 -4.42
CA PHE A 245 22.52 -22.35 -3.75
C PHE A 245 22.57 -23.88 -3.63
N TRP A 246 21.47 -24.51 -3.22
CA TRP A 246 21.37 -25.97 -3.17
C TRP A 246 21.57 -26.62 -4.54
N ASN A 247 20.84 -26.17 -5.56
CA ASN A 247 20.84 -26.80 -6.87
C ASN A 247 22.19 -26.71 -7.60
N ARG A 248 22.97 -25.65 -7.38
CA ARG A 248 24.24 -25.43 -8.10
C ARG A 248 25.47 -25.86 -7.30
N TYR A 249 25.42 -25.74 -5.97
CA TYR A 249 26.59 -25.93 -5.11
C TYR A 249 26.38 -26.94 -3.97
N ASP A 250 25.21 -27.59 -3.90
CA ASP A 250 24.88 -28.69 -2.99
C ASP A 250 25.01 -28.37 -1.48
N PHE A 251 24.67 -27.15 -1.09
CA PHE A 251 24.60 -26.76 0.34
C PHE A 251 23.42 -25.84 0.65
N ASN A 252 23.00 -25.82 1.92
CA ASN A 252 21.85 -25.04 2.40
C ASN A 252 22.26 -23.73 3.09
N THR A 253 21.33 -22.79 3.21
CA THR A 253 21.54 -21.57 4.01
C THR A 253 21.57 -21.89 5.51
N ALA A 254 22.42 -21.19 6.26
CA ALA A 254 22.58 -21.41 7.70
C ALA A 254 21.27 -21.22 8.49
N SER A 255 21.07 -22.03 9.54
CA SER A 255 19.92 -21.91 10.45
C SER A 255 20.28 -21.14 11.73
N ILE A 256 19.58 -20.05 12.01
CA ILE A 256 19.78 -19.27 13.24
C ILE A 256 18.91 -19.87 14.37
N LYS A 257 19.54 -20.64 15.26
CA LYS A 257 18.86 -21.26 16.41
C LYS A 257 18.80 -20.31 17.61
N ASN A 258 19.96 -19.78 18.01
CA ASN A 258 20.16 -18.93 19.20
C ASN A 258 21.02 -17.69 18.85
N LEU A 259 20.97 -16.68 19.73
CA LEU A 259 21.86 -15.52 19.69
C LEU A 259 23.24 -15.91 20.25
N ASP A 260 24.29 -15.46 19.60
CA ASP A 260 25.67 -15.57 20.08
C ASP A 260 25.82 -14.88 21.46
N ASP A 261 26.55 -15.53 22.38
CA ASP A 261 26.77 -15.01 23.74
C ASP A 261 27.47 -13.66 23.74
N SER A 262 28.32 -13.39 22.74
CA SER A 262 29.02 -12.11 22.56
C SER A 262 28.08 -10.93 22.26
N LEU A 263 26.84 -11.19 21.84
CA LEU A 263 25.84 -10.17 21.50
C LEU A 263 24.86 -9.89 22.65
N LYS A 264 25.03 -10.55 23.80
CA LYS A 264 24.19 -10.35 24.99
C LYS A 264 24.68 -9.15 25.80
N ASN A 265 23.87 -8.11 25.88
CA ASN A 265 24.06 -6.94 26.73
C ASN A 265 22.77 -6.67 27.53
N GLU A 266 22.78 -5.68 28.42
CA GLU A 266 21.63 -5.32 29.28
C GLU A 266 20.32 -5.11 28.51
N GLN A 267 20.41 -4.73 27.24
CA GLN A 267 19.28 -4.43 26.37
C GLN A 267 18.85 -5.65 25.53
N THR A 268 19.80 -6.39 24.94
CA THR A 268 19.54 -7.51 24.03
C THR A 268 19.14 -8.79 24.77
N ILE A 269 19.48 -8.94 26.05
CA ILE A 269 19.00 -10.06 26.89
C ILE A 269 17.46 -10.02 27.02
N LYS A 270 16.86 -8.83 27.03
CA LYS A 270 15.40 -8.62 27.11
C LYS A 270 14.68 -8.88 25.78
N TYR A 271 15.38 -9.32 24.73
CA TYR A 271 14.79 -9.54 23.42
C TYR A 271 14.02 -10.85 23.36
N SER A 272 12.92 -10.86 22.61
CA SER A 272 12.19 -12.10 22.33
C SER A 272 13.08 -13.03 21.50
N LYS A 273 12.82 -14.35 21.51
CA LYS A 273 13.54 -15.32 20.65
C LYS A 273 13.54 -14.90 19.16
N ARG A 274 12.48 -14.22 18.71
CA ARG A 274 12.38 -13.69 17.34
C ARG A 274 13.36 -12.54 17.11
N ASP A 275 13.47 -11.61 18.04
CA ASP A 275 14.34 -10.44 17.92
C ASP A 275 15.81 -10.82 18.10
N GLN A 276 16.09 -11.82 18.94
CA GLN A 276 17.41 -12.46 19.06
C GLN A 276 17.88 -13.05 17.72
N ARG A 277 17.01 -13.81 17.03
CA ARG A 277 17.35 -14.36 15.71
C ARG A 277 17.60 -13.27 14.66
N LYS A 278 16.83 -12.17 14.70
CA LYS A 278 17.05 -11.02 13.83
C LYS A 278 18.39 -10.35 14.11
N LEU A 279 18.72 -10.11 15.38
CA LEU A 279 20.01 -9.51 15.76
C LEU A 279 21.19 -10.34 15.23
N GLN A 280 21.13 -11.67 15.35
CA GLN A 280 22.14 -12.56 14.79
C GLN A 280 22.22 -12.47 13.25
N ALA A 281 21.08 -12.40 12.56
CA ALA A 281 21.05 -12.24 11.11
C ALA A 281 21.74 -10.93 10.67
N TYR A 282 21.43 -9.82 11.35
CA TYR A 282 22.05 -8.53 11.07
C TYR A 282 23.52 -8.46 11.48
N LYS A 283 23.94 -9.25 12.48
CA LYS A 283 25.36 -9.42 12.80
C LYS A 283 26.12 -10.04 11.63
N TRP A 284 25.63 -11.16 11.10
CA TRP A 284 26.23 -11.80 9.93
C TRP A 284 26.23 -10.86 8.73
N ARG A 285 25.13 -10.15 8.49
CA ARG A 285 25.02 -9.16 7.40
C ARG A 285 26.05 -8.03 7.50
N SER A 286 26.28 -7.51 8.70
CA SER A 286 27.31 -6.49 8.97
C SER A 286 28.73 -7.07 8.84
N ASP A 287 28.99 -8.27 9.35
CA ASP A 287 30.31 -8.91 9.23
C ASP A 287 30.64 -9.29 7.77
N ALA A 288 29.63 -9.59 6.94
CA ALA A 288 29.80 -9.99 5.54
C ALA A 288 30.51 -8.94 4.66
N ILE A 289 30.58 -7.69 5.11
CA ILE A 289 31.19 -6.58 4.37
C ILE A 289 32.70 -6.49 4.61
N SER A 290 33.20 -7.07 5.71
CA SER A 290 34.59 -6.91 6.15
C SER A 290 35.29 -8.22 6.53
N LYS A 291 34.55 -9.28 6.83
CA LYS A 291 35.07 -10.56 7.33
C LYS A 291 34.61 -11.72 6.46
N LYS A 292 35.45 -12.74 6.35
CA LYS A 292 35.08 -14.03 5.76
C LYS A 292 34.01 -14.71 6.62
N LEU A 293 32.83 -14.93 6.06
CA LEU A 293 31.78 -15.74 6.68
C LEU A 293 31.92 -17.21 6.30
N ASP A 294 31.29 -18.10 7.07
CA ASP A 294 31.10 -19.47 6.63
C ASP A 294 30.18 -19.52 5.38
N LYS A 295 30.36 -20.53 4.52
CA LYS A 295 29.64 -20.64 3.23
C LYS A 295 28.12 -20.64 3.43
N GLU A 296 27.62 -21.32 4.46
CA GLU A 296 26.18 -21.36 4.76
C GLU A 296 25.66 -20.02 5.28
N GLN A 297 26.47 -19.31 6.08
CA GLN A 297 26.14 -17.97 6.61
C GLN A 297 26.13 -16.93 5.50
N MET A 298 27.11 -16.98 4.60
CA MET A 298 27.19 -16.12 3.41
C MET A 298 25.95 -16.31 2.53
N ALA A 299 25.56 -17.55 2.23
CA ALA A 299 24.36 -17.82 1.44
C ALA A 299 23.08 -17.32 2.13
N TYR A 300 22.99 -17.43 3.47
CA TYR A 300 21.89 -16.86 4.23
C TYR A 300 21.81 -15.33 4.07
N VAL A 301 22.94 -14.61 4.23
CA VAL A 301 23.00 -13.15 4.12
C VAL A 301 22.60 -12.69 2.70
N ILE A 302 23.15 -13.32 1.67
CA ILE A 302 22.80 -13.02 0.27
C ILE A 302 21.31 -13.25 0.03
N ALA A 303 20.75 -14.37 0.51
CA ALA A 303 19.34 -14.68 0.36
C ALA A 303 18.43 -13.68 1.10
N ASP A 304 18.83 -13.22 2.29
CA ASP A 304 18.07 -12.25 3.08
C ASP A 304 18.09 -10.85 2.44
N ILE A 305 19.26 -10.35 2.02
CA ILE A 305 19.36 -9.05 1.32
C ILE A 305 18.52 -9.08 0.03
N ASN A 306 18.64 -10.15 -0.76
CA ASN A 306 17.90 -10.28 -2.00
C ASN A 306 16.38 -10.36 -1.78
N ASN A 307 15.95 -11.01 -0.70
CA ASN A 307 14.56 -11.00 -0.27
C ASN A 307 14.08 -9.58 0.09
N ASN A 308 14.93 -8.78 0.76
CA ASN A 308 14.61 -7.38 1.08
C ASN A 308 14.48 -6.55 -0.21
N ILE A 309 15.38 -6.74 -1.20
CA ILE A 309 15.31 -6.10 -2.53
C ILE A 309 14.01 -6.49 -3.27
N ASN A 310 13.67 -7.78 -3.28
CA ASN A 310 12.43 -8.25 -3.91
C ASN A 310 11.17 -7.71 -3.21
N SER A 311 11.23 -7.47 -1.90
CA SER A 311 10.11 -6.84 -1.18
C SER A 311 9.96 -5.34 -1.47
N SER A 312 11.05 -4.65 -1.82
CA SER A 312 11.07 -3.21 -2.14
C SER A 312 10.87 -2.90 -3.63
N SER A 313 10.81 -3.92 -4.50
CA SER A 313 10.66 -3.77 -5.95
C SER A 313 9.26 -3.31 -6.42
N GLY A 314 8.38 -2.93 -5.49
CA GLY A 314 7.06 -2.42 -5.80
C GLY A 314 7.09 -1.05 -6.49
N TYR A 315 5.97 -0.71 -7.15
CA TYR A 315 5.82 0.57 -7.86
C TYR A 315 6.18 1.80 -7.02
N LEU A 316 5.77 1.86 -5.75
CA LEU A 316 6.09 2.98 -4.85
C LEU A 316 7.57 3.04 -4.48
N GLY A 317 8.25 1.90 -4.36
CA GLY A 317 9.69 1.85 -4.09
C GLY A 317 10.47 2.51 -5.22
N ALA A 318 10.16 2.16 -6.47
CA ALA A 318 10.77 2.76 -7.65
C ALA A 318 10.47 4.26 -7.84
N ILE A 319 9.39 4.80 -7.27
CA ILE A 319 9.16 6.25 -7.19
C ILE A 319 10.09 6.86 -6.14
N SER A 320 10.11 6.26 -4.94
CA SER A 320 10.95 6.70 -3.83
C SER A 320 12.43 6.75 -4.18
N ASP A 321 12.97 5.71 -4.83
CA ASP A 321 14.37 5.67 -5.26
C ASP A 321 14.73 6.81 -6.23
N ARG A 322 13.81 7.18 -7.12
CA ARG A 322 14.04 8.31 -8.03
C ARG A 322 14.00 9.64 -7.28
N SER A 323 13.08 9.82 -6.34
CA SER A 323 13.06 11.03 -5.49
C SER A 323 14.35 11.16 -4.66
N LYS A 324 14.88 10.02 -4.19
CA LYS A 324 16.19 9.96 -3.53
C LYS A 324 17.32 10.37 -4.49
N GLU A 325 17.37 9.81 -5.69
CA GLU A 325 18.38 10.16 -6.70
C GLU A 325 18.35 11.66 -7.04
N LEU A 326 17.17 12.25 -7.21
CA LEU A 326 17.00 13.70 -7.42
C LEU A 326 17.59 14.52 -6.27
N TYR A 327 17.25 14.14 -5.03
CA TYR A 327 17.73 14.83 -3.84
C TYR A 327 19.26 14.79 -3.71
N PHE A 328 19.88 13.61 -3.81
CA PHE A 328 21.33 13.47 -3.65
C PHE A 328 22.13 14.15 -4.77
N ASN A 329 21.59 14.20 -5.99
CA ASN A 329 22.22 14.88 -7.12
C ASN A 329 21.91 16.39 -7.17
N ASN A 330 21.04 16.91 -6.29
CA ASN A 330 20.49 18.27 -6.35
C ASN A 330 19.90 18.61 -7.74
N GLU A 331 19.20 17.64 -8.34
CA GLU A 331 18.58 17.77 -9.66
C GLU A 331 17.05 17.89 -9.52
N THR A 332 16.45 18.75 -10.34
CA THR A 332 15.00 18.78 -10.54
C THR A 332 14.53 17.67 -11.48
N VAL A 333 13.23 17.36 -11.49
CA VAL A 333 12.65 16.35 -12.39
C VAL A 333 12.93 16.68 -13.87
N GLY A 334 12.87 17.97 -14.24
CA GLY A 334 13.19 18.45 -15.59
C GLY A 334 14.64 18.19 -15.99
N GLN A 335 15.59 18.55 -15.11
CA GLN A 335 17.02 18.31 -15.32
C GLN A 335 17.32 16.81 -15.47
N TYR A 336 16.80 15.99 -14.56
CA TYR A 336 16.99 14.54 -14.59
C TYR A 336 16.50 13.88 -15.88
N LEU A 337 15.29 14.23 -16.33
CA LEU A 337 14.72 13.67 -17.56
C LEU A 337 15.45 14.18 -18.81
N TYR A 338 15.86 15.44 -18.82
CA TYR A 338 16.64 15.99 -19.94
C TYR A 338 18.04 15.36 -20.03
N LYS A 339 18.71 15.12 -18.90
CA LYS A 339 20.00 14.41 -18.84
C LYS A 339 19.95 13.03 -19.47
N GLN A 340 18.85 12.30 -19.33
CA GLN A 340 18.65 11.01 -20.00
C GLN A 340 18.57 11.17 -21.53
N LEU A 341 17.85 12.20 -22.01
CA LEU A 341 17.72 12.49 -23.44
C LEU A 341 19.04 12.97 -24.05
N GLN A 342 19.85 13.71 -23.30
CA GLN A 342 21.20 14.09 -23.73
C GLN A 342 22.11 12.88 -23.92
N LYS A 343 22.01 11.86 -23.04
CA LYS A 343 22.76 10.60 -23.19
C LYS A 343 22.28 9.79 -24.39
N ASN A 344 20.96 9.68 -24.55
CA ASN A 344 20.36 9.00 -25.69
C ASN A 344 18.99 9.63 -26.04
N PRO A 345 18.88 10.31 -27.20
CA PRO A 345 17.65 10.97 -27.63
C PRO A 345 16.43 10.06 -27.81
N HIS A 346 16.65 8.75 -27.98
CA HIS A 346 15.60 7.74 -28.14
C HIS A 346 15.14 7.13 -26.82
N THR A 347 15.65 7.60 -25.68
CA THR A 347 15.26 7.11 -24.35
C THR A 347 13.78 7.39 -24.10
N SER A 348 13.03 6.35 -23.72
CA SER A 348 11.62 6.52 -23.36
C SER A 348 11.49 7.10 -21.95
N LEU A 349 10.94 8.32 -21.87
CA LEU A 349 10.53 8.95 -20.61
C LEU A 349 9.14 8.50 -20.13
N LYS A 350 8.46 7.63 -20.88
CA LYS A 350 7.15 7.09 -20.48
C LYS A 350 7.31 6.16 -19.28
N ASN A 351 6.29 6.11 -18.41
CA ASN A 351 6.23 5.28 -17.19
C ASN A 351 7.26 5.61 -16.10
N GLN A 352 8.06 6.67 -16.25
CA GLN A 352 8.88 7.22 -15.16
C GLN A 352 8.01 8.17 -14.30
N VAL A 353 7.51 7.68 -13.16
CA VAL A 353 6.50 8.42 -12.35
C VAL A 353 7.11 9.03 -11.10
N PHE A 354 7.11 10.34 -10.95
CA PHE A 354 7.70 10.99 -9.75
C PHE A 354 6.63 11.30 -8.70
N TYR A 355 7.05 11.56 -7.46
CA TYR A 355 6.13 12.07 -6.45
C TYR A 355 5.71 13.50 -6.80
N ARG A 356 4.56 13.92 -6.28
CA ARG A 356 4.11 15.31 -6.44
C ARG A 356 5.05 16.30 -5.76
N GLN A 357 5.71 15.88 -4.67
CA GLN A 357 6.70 16.70 -3.98
C GLN A 357 7.86 17.06 -4.90
N ASP A 358 8.43 16.10 -5.62
CA ASP A 358 9.53 16.35 -6.58
C ASP A 358 9.16 17.39 -7.65
N TYR A 359 7.91 17.40 -8.11
CA TYR A 359 7.41 18.42 -9.06
C TYR A 359 7.12 19.77 -8.40
N LEU A 360 6.74 19.79 -7.12
CA LEU A 360 6.62 21.02 -6.34
C LEU A 360 8.00 21.64 -6.14
N ASP A 361 9.00 20.83 -5.80
CA ASP A 361 10.38 21.27 -5.61
C ASP A 361 10.94 21.82 -6.93
N GLU A 362 10.73 21.13 -8.06
CA GLU A 362 11.05 21.66 -9.39
C GLU A 362 10.35 23.00 -9.68
N PHE A 363 9.05 23.10 -9.39
CA PHE A 363 8.30 24.33 -9.59
C PHE A 363 8.86 25.49 -8.75
N GLU A 364 9.17 25.25 -7.48
CA GLU A 364 9.77 26.27 -6.59
C GLU A 364 11.16 26.69 -7.07
N THR A 365 12.01 25.74 -7.47
CA THR A 365 13.33 26.07 -8.05
C THR A 365 13.19 26.92 -9.31
N ILE A 366 12.31 26.54 -10.23
CA ILE A 366 12.07 27.31 -11.45
C ILE A 366 11.50 28.69 -11.12
N TRP A 367 10.50 28.78 -10.25
CA TRP A 367 9.87 30.05 -9.90
C TRP A 367 10.86 31.00 -9.24
N THR A 368 11.59 30.54 -8.24
CA THR A 368 12.58 31.36 -7.51
C THR A 368 13.74 31.81 -8.41
N THR A 369 14.17 30.99 -9.36
CA THR A 369 15.19 31.37 -10.35
C THR A 369 14.63 32.40 -11.34
N GLN A 370 13.45 32.16 -11.92
CA GLN A 370 12.88 33.05 -12.94
C GLN A 370 12.38 34.38 -12.36
N ALA A 371 11.89 34.42 -11.11
CA ALA A 371 11.41 35.65 -10.47
C ALA A 371 12.52 36.70 -10.30
N LYS A 372 13.80 36.29 -10.32
CA LYS A 372 14.94 37.23 -10.32
C LYS A 372 15.05 38.03 -11.63
N PHE A 373 14.54 37.49 -12.73
CA PHE A 373 14.64 38.08 -14.06
C PHE A 373 13.33 38.71 -14.54
N HIS A 374 12.20 38.23 -14.03
CA HIS A 374 10.87 38.59 -14.51
C HIS A 374 10.00 39.19 -13.38
N PRO A 375 9.76 40.51 -13.36
CA PRO A 375 8.99 41.18 -12.31
C PRO A 375 7.51 40.77 -12.26
N GLN A 376 6.97 40.19 -13.33
CA GLN A 376 5.60 39.69 -13.40
C GLN A 376 5.36 38.49 -12.45
N LEU A 377 6.42 37.78 -12.05
CA LEU A 377 6.35 36.59 -11.20
C LEU A 377 6.23 36.95 -9.72
N THR A 378 5.04 37.42 -9.34
CA THR A 378 4.73 37.79 -7.94
C THR A 378 4.40 36.58 -7.07
N GLU A 379 4.59 36.71 -5.76
CA GLU A 379 4.24 35.66 -4.79
C GLU A 379 2.74 35.29 -4.83
N LYS A 380 1.86 36.27 -5.01
CA LYS A 380 0.43 36.01 -5.19
C LYS A 380 0.14 35.15 -6.43
N LEU A 381 0.79 35.46 -7.55
CA LEU A 381 0.65 34.68 -8.77
C LEU A 381 1.22 33.27 -8.60
N LYS A 382 2.31 33.11 -7.83
CA LYS A 382 2.88 31.81 -7.48
C LYS A 382 1.85 30.95 -6.77
N GLU A 383 1.21 31.45 -5.71
CA GLU A 383 0.20 30.72 -4.94
C GLU A 383 -0.99 30.30 -5.82
N GLU A 384 -1.48 31.21 -6.67
CA GLU A 384 -2.58 30.91 -7.59
C GLU A 384 -2.19 29.80 -8.59
N ILE A 385 -1.04 29.93 -9.25
CA ILE A 385 -0.56 28.93 -10.22
C ILE A 385 -0.25 27.59 -9.53
N ARG A 386 0.48 27.61 -8.40
CA ARG A 386 0.94 26.41 -7.70
C ARG A 386 -0.21 25.67 -7.02
N ASP A 387 -0.90 26.34 -6.12
CA ASP A 387 -1.77 25.69 -5.13
C ASP A 387 -3.20 25.53 -5.62
N ILE A 388 -3.70 26.50 -6.39
CA ILE A 388 -5.09 26.53 -6.87
C ILE A 388 -5.19 25.86 -8.25
N VAL A 389 -4.23 26.09 -9.14
CA VAL A 389 -4.27 25.55 -10.50
C VAL A 389 -3.50 24.23 -10.59
N ILE A 390 -2.17 24.24 -10.59
CA ILE A 390 -1.33 23.09 -10.98
C ILE A 390 -1.49 21.91 -10.01
N PHE A 391 -1.28 22.11 -8.71
CA PHE A 391 -1.18 21.01 -7.73
C PHE A 391 -2.47 20.74 -6.96
N TYR A 392 -3.51 21.55 -7.15
CA TYR A 392 -4.81 21.33 -6.53
C TYR A 392 -5.41 19.97 -6.87
N GLN A 393 -5.92 19.28 -5.85
CA GLN A 393 -6.68 18.06 -5.99
C GLN A 393 -7.90 18.11 -5.08
N ARG A 394 -9.09 17.91 -5.68
CA ARG A 394 -10.34 17.80 -4.92
C ARG A 394 -10.22 16.71 -3.84
N GLN A 395 -10.69 17.03 -2.65
CA GLN A 395 -10.73 16.09 -1.53
C GLN A 395 -11.56 14.86 -1.86
N LEU A 396 -11.23 13.74 -1.22
CA LEU A 396 -12.03 12.52 -1.33
C LEU A 396 -13.42 12.77 -0.74
N LYS A 397 -14.45 12.38 -1.49
CA LYS A 397 -15.84 12.53 -1.04
C LYS A 397 -16.12 11.54 0.09
N SER A 398 -16.61 12.05 1.22
CA SER A 398 -17.16 11.20 2.28
C SER A 398 -18.36 10.43 1.76
N GLN A 399 -18.41 9.12 2.01
CA GLN A 399 -19.51 8.25 1.61
C GLN A 399 -20.48 8.04 2.78
N LYS A 400 -20.97 9.14 3.38
CA LYS A 400 -21.86 9.08 4.57
C LYS A 400 -23.13 8.26 4.33
N SER A 401 -23.62 8.22 3.09
CA SER A 401 -24.79 7.45 2.71
C SER A 401 -24.57 5.93 2.72
N LEU A 402 -23.31 5.46 2.64
CA LEU A 402 -22.95 4.04 2.71
C LEU A 402 -22.80 3.53 4.15
N ILE A 403 -22.84 4.42 5.15
CA ILE A 403 -22.77 4.02 6.56
C ILE A 403 -24.12 3.44 6.95
N SER A 404 -24.19 2.22 7.49
CA SER A 404 -25.44 1.60 7.91
C SER A 404 -26.16 2.39 9.00
N PHE A 405 -27.47 2.18 9.13
CA PHE A 405 -28.26 2.66 10.26
C PHE A 405 -28.10 1.73 11.47
N CYS A 406 -28.35 2.27 12.67
CA CYS A 406 -28.43 1.49 13.89
C CYS A 406 -29.59 0.50 13.81
N GLU A 407 -29.35 -0.76 14.20
CA GLU A 407 -30.36 -1.83 14.18
C GLU A 407 -31.50 -1.55 15.17
N PHE A 408 -31.22 -0.88 16.29
CA PHE A 408 -32.21 -0.57 17.33
C PHE A 408 -32.91 0.77 17.14
N GLU A 409 -32.28 1.73 16.45
CA GLU A 409 -32.76 3.12 16.33
C GLU A 409 -33.00 3.53 14.87
N SER A 410 -33.61 2.64 14.08
CA SER A 410 -34.02 2.95 12.72
C SER A 410 -35.45 2.54 12.44
N LYS A 411 -36.13 3.32 11.59
CA LYS A 411 -37.51 3.07 11.18
C LYS A 411 -37.70 3.31 9.70
N GLU A 412 -38.55 2.51 9.05
CA GLU A 412 -38.98 2.75 7.68
C GLU A 412 -40.18 3.70 7.67
N VAL A 413 -40.06 4.78 6.91
CA VAL A 413 -41.13 5.77 6.71
C VAL A 413 -41.38 5.93 5.22
N GLU A 414 -42.64 6.03 4.84
CA GLU A 414 -43.04 6.35 3.47
C GLU A 414 -43.03 7.86 3.28
N ILE A 415 -42.16 8.34 2.37
CA ILE A 415 -42.06 9.75 1.99
C ILE A 415 -42.12 9.79 0.46
N ASP A 416 -43.08 10.53 -0.09
CA ASP A 416 -43.32 10.66 -1.53
C ASP A 416 -43.58 9.32 -2.24
N GLY A 417 -44.34 8.41 -1.61
CA GLY A 417 -44.65 7.08 -2.15
C GLY A 417 -43.46 6.11 -2.21
N LYS A 418 -42.36 6.43 -1.51
CA LYS A 418 -41.16 5.59 -1.43
C LYS A 418 -40.80 5.30 0.03
N LYS A 419 -40.59 4.03 0.35
CA LYS A 419 -40.06 3.61 1.64
C LYS A 419 -38.62 4.09 1.80
N ARG A 420 -38.34 4.82 2.88
CA ARG A 420 -37.00 5.28 3.26
C ARG A 420 -36.74 4.96 4.72
N THR A 421 -35.56 4.45 5.01
CA THR A 421 -35.10 4.25 6.39
C THR A 421 -34.57 5.56 6.95
N ILE A 422 -35.09 5.96 8.11
CA ILE A 422 -34.65 7.14 8.88
C ILE A 422 -34.21 6.64 10.26
N GLY A 423 -33.09 7.15 10.76
CA GLY A 423 -32.57 6.77 12.07
C GLY A 423 -31.15 7.23 12.32
N SER A 424 -30.63 6.87 13.49
CA SER A 424 -29.24 7.06 13.87
C SER A 424 -28.33 6.20 12.98
N ARG A 425 -27.19 6.73 12.54
CA ARG A 425 -26.15 5.93 11.84
C ARG A 425 -25.34 5.15 12.87
N VAL A 426 -24.75 4.02 12.45
CA VAL A 426 -23.91 3.21 13.34
C VAL A 426 -22.72 4.00 13.89
N ALA A 427 -22.37 3.76 15.15
CA ALA A 427 -21.24 4.40 15.79
C ALA A 427 -19.92 3.98 15.13
N PRO A 428 -18.96 4.90 14.91
CA PRO A 428 -17.66 4.53 14.38
C PRO A 428 -16.87 3.73 15.43
N LYS A 429 -16.13 2.70 14.99
CA LYS A 429 -15.30 1.85 15.89
C LYS A 429 -14.27 2.61 16.72
N SER A 430 -13.87 3.79 16.26
CA SER A 430 -12.93 4.67 16.97
C SER A 430 -13.60 5.61 17.96
N SER A 431 -14.93 5.64 18.07
CA SER A 431 -15.61 6.43 19.10
C SER A 431 -15.40 5.79 20.46
N HIS A 432 -15.37 6.62 21.50
CA HIS A 432 -15.21 6.17 22.88
C HIS A 432 -16.31 5.17 23.27
N LEU A 433 -17.58 5.53 23.05
CA LEU A 433 -18.73 4.65 23.31
C LEU A 433 -18.63 3.29 22.61
N SER A 434 -18.16 3.25 21.35
CA SER A 434 -18.00 1.98 20.63
C SER A 434 -16.85 1.13 21.19
N GLN A 435 -15.81 1.76 21.73
CA GLN A 435 -14.69 1.05 22.35
C GLN A 435 -15.09 0.50 23.72
N GLU A 436 -15.76 1.31 24.55
CA GLU A 436 -16.26 0.88 25.86
C GLU A 436 -17.24 -0.28 25.74
N PHE A 437 -18.24 -0.14 24.86
CA PHE A 437 -19.20 -1.21 24.58
C PHE A 437 -18.49 -2.50 24.17
N LYS A 438 -17.44 -2.40 23.33
CA LYS A 438 -16.67 -3.57 22.87
C LYS A 438 -15.89 -4.22 24.02
N ILE A 439 -15.27 -3.45 24.90
CA ILE A 439 -14.56 -4.01 26.07
C ILE A 439 -15.55 -4.75 26.95
N TRP A 440 -16.68 -4.14 27.29
CA TRP A 440 -17.74 -4.76 28.07
C TRP A 440 -18.31 -6.01 27.42
N GLN A 441 -18.57 -5.98 26.11
CA GLN A 441 -19.03 -7.13 25.35
C GLN A 441 -18.02 -8.28 25.43
N ILE A 442 -16.72 -8.01 25.27
CA ILE A 442 -15.68 -9.03 25.37
C ILE A 442 -15.61 -9.58 26.79
N LEU A 443 -15.51 -8.73 27.81
CA LEU A 443 -15.43 -9.15 29.21
C LEU A 443 -16.61 -10.01 29.64
N ASN A 444 -17.83 -9.70 29.16
CA ASN A 444 -19.02 -10.49 29.42
C ASN A 444 -19.00 -11.86 28.74
N ASN A 445 -18.28 -12.01 27.63
CA ASN A 445 -18.18 -13.25 26.86
C ASN A 445 -16.91 -14.06 27.17
N VAL A 446 -16.00 -13.57 28.02
CA VAL A 446 -14.78 -14.28 28.40
C VAL A 446 -15.14 -15.43 29.36
N VAL A 447 -14.70 -16.63 28.99
CA VAL A 447 -14.80 -17.85 29.82
C VAL A 447 -13.40 -18.42 30.01
N LEU A 448 -13.03 -18.68 31.26
CA LEU A 448 -11.75 -19.25 31.63
C LEU A 448 -11.85 -20.77 31.75
N ARG A 449 -10.93 -21.49 31.11
CA ARG A 449 -10.86 -22.96 31.19
C ARG A 449 -9.54 -23.41 31.80
N LYS A 450 -9.57 -24.45 32.65
CA LYS A 450 -8.36 -25.04 33.24
C LYS A 450 -7.54 -25.78 32.16
N SER A 451 -6.22 -25.54 32.11
CA SER A 451 -5.28 -25.99 31.06
C SER A 451 -5.24 -27.51 30.73
N ARG A 452 -5.90 -28.38 31.53
CA ARG A 452 -5.85 -29.84 31.36
C ARG A 452 -7.00 -30.49 30.56
N SER A 453 -7.99 -29.74 30.08
CA SER A 453 -9.10 -30.29 29.27
C SER A 453 -8.88 -30.09 27.76
N LYS A 454 -8.12 -30.99 27.13
CA LYS A 454 -7.92 -31.07 25.67
C LYS A 454 -9.04 -31.83 24.92
N LYS A 455 -10.26 -31.86 25.43
CA LYS A 455 -11.41 -32.37 24.64
C LYS A 455 -12.17 -31.17 24.06
N ARG A 456 -12.08 -31.01 22.74
CA ARG A 456 -13.06 -30.21 21.98
C ARG A 456 -14.41 -30.93 22.14
N LEU A 457 -15.46 -30.16 22.46
CA LEU A 457 -16.83 -30.67 22.42
C LEU A 457 -17.16 -31.03 20.97
N SER A 458 -17.07 -32.31 20.64
CA SER A 458 -17.75 -32.91 19.50
C SER A 458 -18.80 -33.86 20.08
N GLU A 459 -20.07 -33.58 19.76
CA GLU A 459 -21.21 -34.50 19.77
C GLU A 459 -21.40 -35.33 21.05
N VAL A 460 -22.24 -34.84 21.97
CA VAL A 460 -22.87 -35.70 22.99
C VAL A 460 -24.32 -35.26 23.21
N ASP A 461 -25.23 -36.16 22.86
CA ASP A 461 -26.70 -36.02 22.84
C ASP A 461 -27.37 -36.14 24.22
N ASP A 462 -26.65 -35.94 25.33
CA ASP A 462 -27.19 -36.24 26.66
C ASP A 462 -26.99 -35.11 27.67
N LEU A 463 -28.12 -34.46 27.99
CA LEU A 463 -28.26 -33.28 28.85
C LEU A 463 -27.75 -33.53 30.28
N GLU A 464 -27.73 -34.78 30.74
CA GLU A 464 -27.22 -35.19 32.06
C GLU A 464 -25.68 -35.21 32.17
N SER A 465 -24.95 -35.30 31.06
CA SER A 465 -23.48 -35.31 31.08
C SER A 465 -22.86 -33.90 31.14
N LEU A 466 -23.59 -32.89 30.64
CA LEU A 466 -23.22 -31.46 30.73
C LEU A 466 -23.27 -30.92 32.16
N LEU A 467 -24.16 -31.43 33.01
CA LEU A 467 -24.34 -30.97 34.39
C LEU A 467 -23.27 -31.52 35.37
N LYS A 468 -22.50 -32.54 34.98
CA LYS A 468 -21.44 -33.11 35.83
C LYS A 468 -20.04 -32.55 35.57
N ASP A 469 -19.86 -31.75 34.50
CA ASP A 469 -18.60 -31.09 34.16
C ASP A 469 -18.51 -29.62 34.66
N GLU A 470 -19.37 -29.24 35.61
CA GLU A 470 -19.55 -27.88 36.17
C GLU A 470 -18.32 -27.21 36.83
N LYS A 471 -17.13 -27.80 36.83
CA LYS A 471 -15.94 -27.23 37.51
C LYS A 471 -14.75 -26.91 36.61
N ASN A 472 -14.93 -26.93 35.29
CA ASN A 472 -13.83 -26.68 34.35
C ASN A 472 -13.92 -25.35 33.60
N GLU A 473 -15.04 -24.62 33.73
CA GLU A 473 -15.27 -23.31 33.12
C GLU A 473 -15.62 -22.27 34.20
N PHE A 474 -14.91 -21.14 34.21
CA PHE A 474 -15.13 -20.05 35.14
C PHE A 474 -15.53 -18.79 34.36
N VAL A 475 -16.68 -18.22 34.70
CA VAL A 475 -17.10 -16.91 34.20
C VAL A 475 -16.59 -15.85 35.17
N LEU A 476 -16.12 -14.72 34.63
CA LEU A 476 -15.69 -13.60 35.45
C LEU A 476 -16.90 -13.01 36.21
N ASP A 477 -16.73 -12.75 37.50
CA ASP A 477 -17.69 -11.98 38.28
C ASP A 477 -17.65 -10.48 37.92
N MET A 478 -18.64 -9.72 38.40
CA MET A 478 -18.75 -8.30 38.04
C MET A 478 -17.59 -7.46 38.57
N GLU A 479 -17.04 -7.79 39.74
CA GLU A 479 -15.89 -7.09 40.32
C GLU A 479 -14.64 -7.28 39.46
N SER A 480 -14.33 -8.52 39.05
CA SER A 480 -13.20 -8.78 38.16
C SER A 480 -13.37 -8.12 36.80
N LYS A 481 -14.60 -8.11 36.25
CA LYS A 481 -14.88 -7.40 34.99
C LYS A 481 -14.65 -5.89 35.12
N GLN A 482 -15.08 -5.28 36.22
CA GLN A 482 -14.89 -3.85 36.46
C GLN A 482 -13.40 -3.50 36.54
N LEU A 483 -12.62 -4.27 37.31
CA LEU A 483 -11.16 -4.09 37.41
C LEU A 483 -10.47 -4.21 36.04
N LEU A 484 -10.83 -5.24 35.26
CA LEU A 484 -10.30 -5.42 33.92
C LEU A 484 -10.74 -4.32 32.96
N PHE A 485 -11.96 -3.81 33.08
CA PHE A 485 -12.43 -2.69 32.28
C PHE A 485 -11.61 -1.43 32.55
N GLU A 486 -11.38 -1.09 33.82
CA GLU A 486 -10.57 0.08 34.22
C GLU A 486 -9.13 -0.02 33.73
N GLU A 487 -8.53 -1.22 33.77
CA GLU A 487 -7.18 -1.46 33.26
C GLU A 487 -7.12 -1.38 31.73
N LEU A 488 -8.15 -1.87 31.02
CA LEU A 488 -8.18 -1.91 29.56
C LEU A 488 -8.65 -0.60 28.93
N ASN A 489 -9.44 0.21 29.64
CA ASN A 489 -9.97 1.50 29.18
C ASN A 489 -9.03 2.66 29.52
N LEU A 490 -7.75 2.54 29.16
CA LEU A 490 -6.69 3.51 29.48
C LEU A 490 -6.93 4.93 28.94
N LYS A 491 -7.83 5.10 27.95
CA LYS A 491 -8.17 6.39 27.32
C LYS A 491 -9.48 7.01 27.83
N GLY A 492 -10.16 6.35 28.77
CA GLY A 492 -11.41 6.83 29.38
C GLY A 492 -11.23 7.59 30.70
N LYS A 493 -9.98 7.88 31.10
CA LYS A 493 -9.66 8.77 32.23
C LYS A 493 -9.50 10.21 31.78
#